data_AF-A0A8B9AUG5-F1
#
_entry.id   AF-A0A8B9AUG5-F1
#
_cell.length_a   1.000
_cell.length_b   1.000
_cell.length_c   1.000
_cell.angle_alpha   90.00
_cell.angle_beta   90.00
_cell.angle_gamma   90.00
#
_symmetry.space_group_name_H-M   'P 1'
#
loop_
_entity.id
_entity.type
_entity.pdbx_description
1 polymer ?
#
loop_
_entity_poly.entity_id
_entity_poly.type
_entity_poly.pdbx_seq_one_letter_code
_entity_poly.pdbx_strand_id
1 'polypeptide(L)'
;MTTSIAGEASTGNKRTKCNRKWGYVEDAKLVEALVELVTRGGWRGDNGTFRSGYLQQLERLIEEKLPGCGLKATPHIESRVKLLKKQYNAIAEMLGPNCSGFGWDDINKCVTCEEDTFKEWVKSHPNAQGMRNKPFPHFEDLTNIFGRDRATGMGAEAPADAVEEIEMEEQ
;
A
#
# COMPACT_ATOMS: atom_id res chain seq x y z
N MET A 1 -28.92 -8.27 -54.08
CA MET A 1 -29.74 -8.04 -52.88
C MET A 1 -29.62 -9.26 -51.99
N THR A 2 -29.46 -9.06 -50.68
CA THR A 2 -29.65 -10.00 -49.55
C THR A 2 -28.77 -11.25 -49.48
N THR A 3 -28.13 -11.67 -48.39
CA THR A 3 -27.73 -11.09 -47.09
C THR A 3 -26.85 -12.20 -46.48
N SER A 4 -25.71 -11.82 -45.92
CA SER A 4 -24.92 -12.67 -45.03
C SER A 4 -25.71 -13.03 -43.77
N ILE A 5 -25.53 -14.25 -43.25
CA ILE A 5 -25.90 -14.60 -41.88
C ILE A 5 -24.73 -15.34 -41.23
N ALA A 6 -24.38 -14.86 -40.04
CA ALA A 6 -23.32 -15.28 -39.15
C ALA A 6 -23.71 -16.51 -38.32
N GLY A 7 -22.69 -17.17 -37.76
CA GLY A 7 -22.75 -18.08 -36.62
C GLY A 7 -21.32 -18.32 -36.14
N GLU A 8 -20.81 -17.48 -35.23
CA GLU A 8 -20.76 -17.69 -33.77
C GLU A 8 -19.88 -18.89 -33.34
N ALA A 9 -18.78 -18.59 -32.65
CA ALA A 9 -18.47 -19.25 -31.37
C ALA A 9 -17.29 -18.58 -30.65
N SER A 10 -17.61 -18.10 -29.45
CA SER A 10 -16.83 -18.26 -28.21
C SER A 10 -15.49 -17.54 -28.09
N THR A 11 -15.55 -16.27 -27.68
CA THR A 11 -14.43 -15.61 -27.02
C THR A 11 -14.31 -16.16 -25.59
N GLY A 12 -13.32 -17.03 -25.38
CA GLY A 12 -12.93 -17.49 -24.05
C GLY A 12 -12.53 -16.32 -23.16
N ASN A 13 -13.20 -16.21 -22.01
CA ASN A 13 -12.95 -15.21 -20.98
C ASN A 13 -11.59 -15.46 -20.31
N LYS A 14 -10.50 -15.02 -20.95
CA LYS A 14 -9.22 -14.85 -20.28
C LYS A 14 -9.40 -13.69 -19.31
N ARG A 15 -9.45 -13.98 -18.01
CA ARG A 15 -9.28 -12.98 -16.95
C ARG A 15 -7.95 -12.28 -17.20
N THR A 16 -8.02 -11.14 -17.87
CA THR A 16 -6.89 -10.23 -18.04
C THR A 16 -6.56 -9.76 -16.64
N LYS A 17 -5.53 -10.36 -16.02
CA LYS A 17 -4.87 -9.82 -14.84
C LYS A 17 -4.46 -8.41 -15.24
N CYS A 18 -5.22 -7.41 -14.80
CA CYS A 18 -4.96 -6.02 -15.14
C CYS A 18 -3.62 -5.66 -14.50
N ASN A 19 -2.56 -5.65 -15.29
CA ASN A 19 -1.25 -5.10 -14.98
C ASN A 19 -1.32 -3.57 -14.88
N ARG A 20 -2.32 -3.04 -14.17
CA ARG A 20 -2.42 -1.61 -13.86
C ARG A 20 -1.42 -1.33 -12.75
N LYS A 21 -0.33 -0.64 -13.11
CA LYS A 21 0.64 -0.13 -12.15
C LYS A 21 0.00 1.06 -11.45
N TRP A 22 -0.07 1.02 -10.12
CA TRP A 22 -0.47 2.16 -9.31
C TRP A 22 0.57 3.28 -9.49
N GLY A 23 0.12 4.43 -9.96
CA GLY A 23 0.93 5.63 -10.04
C GLY A 23 1.01 6.37 -8.72
N TYR A 24 2.03 7.22 -8.56
CA TYR A 24 2.20 8.10 -7.41
C TYR A 24 0.94 8.91 -7.07
N VAL A 25 0.23 9.39 -8.09
CA VAL A 25 -1.01 10.16 -7.92
C VAL A 25 -2.14 9.30 -7.33
N GLU A 26 -2.22 8.02 -7.72
CA GLU A 26 -3.22 7.10 -7.18
C GLU A 26 -2.92 6.75 -5.72
N ASP A 27 -1.64 6.54 -5.37
CA ASP A 27 -1.22 6.35 -3.98
C ASP A 27 -1.51 7.57 -3.11
N ALA A 28 -1.15 8.76 -3.59
CA ALA A 28 -1.40 10.00 -2.87
C ALA A 28 -2.90 10.17 -2.59
N LYS A 29 -3.76 9.89 -3.58
CA LYS A 29 -5.22 9.98 -3.40
C LYS A 29 -5.79 8.87 -2.52
N LEU A 30 -5.23 7.67 -2.56
CA LEU A 30 -5.58 6.60 -1.63
C LEU A 30 -5.25 6.98 -0.19
N VAL A 31 -4.05 7.52 0.06
CA VAL A 31 -3.62 7.98 1.38
C VAL A 31 -4.47 9.16 1.86
N GLU A 32 -4.73 10.14 0.99
CA GLU A 32 -5.63 11.26 1.30
C GLU A 32 -7.04 10.76 1.67
N ALA A 33 -7.57 9.76 0.96
CA ALA A 33 -8.86 9.14 1.27
C ALA A 33 -8.84 8.38 2.62
N LEU A 34 -7.73 7.71 2.95
CA LEU A 34 -7.55 7.07 4.26
C LEU A 34 -7.50 8.10 5.40
N VAL A 35 -6.76 9.20 5.22
CA VAL A 35 -6.71 10.31 6.20
C VAL A 35 -8.11 10.88 6.37
N GLU A 36 -8.81 11.13 5.28
CA GLU A 36 -10.18 11.65 5.31
C GLU A 36 -11.15 10.72 6.05
N LEU A 37 -11.04 9.40 5.88
CA LEU A 37 -11.83 8.43 6.65
C LEU A 37 -11.57 8.52 8.15
N VAL A 38 -10.31 8.69 8.55
CA VAL A 38 -9.93 8.83 9.96
C VAL A 38 -10.43 10.18 10.51
N THR A 39 -10.26 11.27 9.76
CA THR A 39 -10.66 12.63 10.15
C THR A 39 -12.18 12.82 10.23
N ARG A 40 -12.94 12.25 9.29
CA ARG A 40 -14.42 12.26 9.32
C ARG A 40 -14.97 11.49 10.54
N GLY A 41 -14.14 10.65 11.16
CA GLY A 41 -14.51 9.84 12.30
C GLY A 41 -15.46 8.70 11.93
N GLY A 42 -15.77 7.84 12.90
CA GLY A 42 -16.73 6.75 12.74
C GLY A 42 -16.20 5.52 11.99
N TRP A 43 -15.08 5.60 11.28
CA TRP A 43 -14.48 4.46 10.56
C TRP A 43 -13.40 3.70 11.34
N ARG A 44 -12.87 4.28 12.42
CA ARG A 44 -12.04 3.53 13.39
C ARG A 44 -12.96 2.83 14.41
N GLY A 45 -12.70 1.54 14.63
CA GLY A 45 -13.26 0.77 15.73
C GLY A 45 -12.43 0.96 17.01
N ASP A 46 -13.00 0.55 18.14
CA ASP A 46 -12.43 0.70 19.49
C ASP A 46 -11.10 -0.05 19.69
N ASN A 47 -10.83 -1.01 18.80
CA ASN A 47 -9.60 -1.81 18.76
C ASN A 47 -8.52 -1.21 17.83
N GLY A 48 -8.70 0.03 17.37
CA GLY A 48 -7.75 0.71 16.47
C GLY A 48 -7.72 0.14 15.04
N THR A 49 -8.72 -0.66 14.66
CA THR A 49 -8.87 -1.19 13.30
C THR A 49 -9.97 -0.47 12.53
N PHE A 50 -9.96 -0.57 11.19
CA PHE A 50 -11.05 -0.02 10.39
C PHE A 50 -12.32 -0.88 10.50
N ARG A 51 -13.49 -0.23 10.56
CA ARG A 51 -14.78 -0.93 10.52
C ARG A 51 -14.99 -1.64 9.18
N SER A 52 -15.79 -2.71 9.21
CA SER A 52 -16.29 -3.33 7.99
C SER A 52 -16.96 -2.28 7.10
N GLY A 53 -16.73 -2.36 5.78
CA GLY A 53 -17.24 -1.35 4.84
C GLY A 53 -16.23 -0.28 4.43
N TYR A 54 -15.10 -0.12 5.16
CA TYR A 54 -14.17 0.98 4.87
C TYR A 54 -13.59 0.92 3.45
N LEU A 55 -13.38 -0.27 2.90
CA LEU A 55 -12.89 -0.44 1.53
C LEU A 55 -13.91 0.05 0.49
N GLN A 56 -15.20 -0.19 0.72
CA GLN A 56 -16.27 0.33 -0.16
C GLN A 56 -16.35 1.85 -0.05
N GLN A 57 -16.13 2.39 1.14
CA GLN A 57 -16.07 3.84 1.30
C GLN A 57 -14.82 4.45 0.63
N LEU A 58 -13.66 3.78 0.70
CA LEU A 58 -12.46 4.16 -0.05
C LEU A 58 -12.70 4.12 -1.55
N GLU A 59 -13.37 3.09 -2.08
CA GLU A 59 -13.76 3.02 -3.50
C GLU A 59 -14.57 4.25 -3.89
N ARG A 60 -15.57 4.63 -3.08
CA ARG A 60 -16.39 5.82 -3.33
C ARG A 60 -15.57 7.12 -3.32
N LEU A 61 -14.69 7.28 -2.34
CA LEU A 61 -13.85 8.48 -2.22
C LEU A 61 -12.84 8.57 -3.36
N ILE A 62 -12.26 7.45 -3.77
CA ILE A 62 -11.30 7.40 -4.88
C ILE A 62 -12.01 7.68 -6.20
N GLU A 63 -13.20 7.14 -6.43
CA GLU A 63 -13.99 7.46 -7.63
C GLU A 63 -14.40 8.95 -7.67
N GLU A 64 -14.67 9.56 -6.51
CA GLU A 64 -14.96 11.01 -6.41
C GLU A 64 -13.72 11.86 -6.73
N LYS A 65 -12.53 11.44 -6.27
CA LYS A 65 -11.27 12.16 -6.49
C LYS A 65 -10.63 11.87 -7.85
N LEU A 66 -10.86 10.69 -8.40
CA LEU A 66 -10.32 10.17 -9.65
C LEU A 66 -11.45 9.47 -10.43
N PRO A 67 -12.38 10.24 -11.04
CA PRO A 67 -13.48 9.68 -11.79
C PRO A 67 -12.99 8.83 -12.96
N GLY A 68 -13.58 7.66 -13.15
CA GLY A 68 -13.20 6.73 -14.21
C GLY A 68 -11.90 5.96 -13.95
N CYS A 69 -11.36 6.01 -12.72
CA CYS A 69 -10.19 5.20 -12.37
C CYS A 69 -10.51 3.70 -12.40
N GLY A 70 -11.76 3.28 -12.19
CA GLY A 70 -12.13 1.86 -12.23
C GLY A 70 -11.47 1.01 -11.14
N LEU A 71 -10.95 1.64 -10.09
CA LEU A 71 -10.39 0.96 -8.92
C LEU A 71 -11.54 0.38 -8.10
N LYS A 72 -11.37 -0.85 -7.62
CA LYS A 72 -12.37 -1.59 -6.85
C LYS A 72 -11.88 -1.80 -5.43
N ALA A 73 -12.80 -1.77 -4.46
CA ALA A 73 -12.55 -2.06 -3.06
C ALA A 73 -11.70 -3.33 -2.91
N THR A 74 -12.15 -4.41 -3.57
CA THR A 74 -11.42 -5.67 -3.70
C THR A 74 -11.36 -6.04 -5.19
N PRO A 75 -10.20 -6.46 -5.73
CA PRO A 75 -8.93 -6.68 -5.03
C PRO A 75 -7.99 -5.46 -5.02
N HIS A 76 -8.31 -4.38 -5.74
CA HIS A 76 -7.33 -3.33 -6.05
C HIS A 76 -6.93 -2.48 -4.84
N ILE A 77 -7.92 -1.83 -4.20
CA ILE A 77 -7.68 -0.92 -3.06
C ILE A 77 -7.16 -1.72 -1.87
N GLU A 78 -7.79 -2.85 -1.56
CA GLU A 78 -7.36 -3.72 -0.46
C GLU A 78 -5.89 -4.14 -0.57
N SER A 79 -5.47 -4.60 -1.75
CA SER A 79 -4.08 -5.00 -2.00
C SER A 79 -3.12 -3.84 -1.77
N ARG A 80 -3.46 -2.64 -2.25
CA ARG A 80 -2.60 -1.46 -2.11
C ARG A 80 -2.52 -0.96 -0.67
N VAL A 81 -3.64 -0.93 0.06
CA VAL A 81 -3.65 -0.59 1.49
C VAL A 81 -2.80 -1.57 2.29
N LYS A 82 -2.89 -2.88 1.99
CA LYS A 82 -2.04 -3.90 2.61
C LYS A 82 -0.56 -3.65 2.34
N LEU A 83 -0.20 -3.29 1.10
CA LEU A 83 1.19 -2.97 0.74
C LEU A 83 1.70 -1.73 1.49
N LEU A 84 0.95 -0.62 1.45
CA LEU A 84 1.30 0.63 2.14
C LEU A 84 1.47 0.41 3.65
N LYS A 85 0.61 -0.40 4.27
CA LYS A 85 0.72 -0.76 5.68
C LYS A 85 1.97 -1.59 5.96
N LYS A 86 2.33 -2.54 5.09
CA LYS A 86 3.57 -3.32 5.22
C LYS A 86 4.80 -2.41 5.12
N GLN A 87 4.84 -1.51 4.14
CA GLN A 87 5.92 -0.54 3.97
C GLN A 87 6.05 0.40 5.18
N TYR A 88 4.92 0.94 5.65
CA TYR A 88 4.89 1.74 6.88
C TYR A 88 5.44 0.97 8.08
N ASN A 89 5.01 -0.27 8.31
CA ASN A 89 5.48 -1.09 9.43
C ASN A 89 6.99 -1.35 9.36
N ALA A 90 7.52 -1.64 8.17
CA ALA A 90 8.96 -1.82 7.96
C ALA A 90 9.75 -0.55 8.33
N ILE A 91 9.28 0.63 7.89
CA ILE A 91 9.90 1.91 8.23
C ILE A 91 9.78 2.21 9.72
N ALA A 92 8.61 1.99 10.31
CA ALA A 92 8.38 2.19 11.74
C ALA A 92 9.26 1.27 12.61
N GLU A 93 9.54 0.05 12.15
CA GLU A 93 10.47 -0.87 12.82
C GLU A 93 11.93 -0.43 12.67
N MET A 94 12.35 -0.02 11.47
CA MET A 94 13.68 0.54 11.22
C MET A 94 13.94 1.78 12.06
N LEU A 95 12.94 2.66 12.23
CA LEU A 95 13.02 3.85 13.09
C LEU A 95 12.73 3.54 14.57
N GLY A 96 12.52 2.26 14.90
CA GLY A 96 12.24 1.80 16.25
C GLY A 96 13.48 1.78 17.14
N PRO A 97 13.31 1.71 18.46
CA PRO A 97 14.42 1.72 19.43
C PRO A 97 15.37 0.51 19.31
N ASN A 98 14.94 -0.55 18.63
CA ASN A 98 15.69 -1.80 18.47
C ASN A 98 16.57 -1.81 17.21
N CYS A 99 16.41 -0.83 16.31
CA CYS A 99 17.17 -0.73 15.07
C CYS A 99 18.13 0.47 15.18
N SER A 100 19.33 0.23 15.69
CA SER A 100 20.40 1.24 15.70
C SER A 100 21.00 1.40 14.30
N GLY A 101 21.33 2.64 13.90
CA GLY A 101 21.95 2.94 12.61
C GLY A 101 20.99 3.30 11.49
N PHE A 102 19.69 3.38 11.80
CA PHE A 102 18.66 3.90 10.91
C PHE A 102 18.23 5.31 11.33
N GLY A 103 18.05 6.17 10.35
CA GLY A 103 17.54 7.52 10.47
C GLY A 103 16.41 7.77 9.48
N TRP A 104 15.71 8.89 9.69
CA TRP A 104 14.68 9.39 8.78
C TRP A 104 15.16 10.73 8.19
N ASP A 105 15.20 10.81 6.87
CA ASP A 105 15.39 12.08 6.17
C ASP A 105 14.03 12.71 5.90
N ASP A 106 13.72 13.79 6.61
CA ASP A 106 12.44 14.49 6.45
C ASP A 106 12.33 15.26 5.13
N ILE A 107 13.46 15.63 4.50
CA ILE A 107 13.49 16.38 3.24
C ILE A 107 13.20 15.43 2.08
N ASN A 108 13.90 14.29 2.03
CA ASN A 108 13.72 13.29 0.97
C ASN A 108 12.61 12.28 1.30
N LYS A 109 12.04 12.35 2.51
CA LYS A 109 11.02 11.45 3.07
C LYS A 109 11.43 9.99 2.91
N CYS A 110 12.67 9.64 3.25
CA CYS A 110 13.20 8.29 3.08
C CYS A 110 14.04 7.84 4.28
N VAL A 111 14.27 6.52 4.37
CA VAL A 111 15.11 5.93 5.42
C VAL A 111 16.58 6.09 5.04
N THR A 112 17.36 6.67 5.95
CA THR A 112 18.80 6.83 5.84
C THR A 112 19.52 5.82 6.73
N CYS A 113 20.52 5.13 6.18
CA CYS A 113 21.33 4.16 6.92
C CYS A 113 22.60 3.82 6.13
N GLU A 114 23.58 3.28 6.86
CA GLU A 114 24.76 2.66 6.26
C GLU A 114 24.37 1.43 5.43
N GLU A 115 25.14 1.15 4.39
CA GLU A 115 24.81 0.04 3.48
C GLU A 115 24.85 -1.31 4.18
N ASP A 116 25.85 -1.52 5.05
CA ASP A 116 26.00 -2.75 5.82
C ASP A 116 24.84 -2.94 6.80
N THR A 117 24.44 -1.89 7.51
CA THR A 117 23.27 -1.92 8.41
C THR A 117 22.00 -2.30 7.66
N PHE A 118 21.77 -1.72 6.47
CA PHE A 118 20.62 -2.08 5.64
C PHE A 118 20.69 -3.53 5.17
N LYS A 119 21.87 -3.98 4.68
CA LYS A 119 22.08 -5.35 4.21
C LYS A 119 21.83 -6.37 5.33
N GLU A 120 22.26 -6.09 6.55
CA GLU A 120 22.01 -6.96 7.69
C GLU A 120 20.52 -7.03 8.06
N TRP A 121 19.84 -5.88 8.08
CA TRP A 121 18.40 -5.85 8.38
C TRP A 121 17.56 -6.56 7.31
N VAL A 122 17.88 -6.39 6.02
CA VAL A 122 17.18 -7.07 4.91
C VAL A 122 17.33 -8.60 4.96
N LYS A 123 18.40 -9.15 5.57
CA LYS A 123 18.50 -10.63 5.78
C LYS A 123 17.32 -11.16 6.61
N SER A 124 16.83 -10.38 7.57
CA SER A 124 15.63 -10.70 8.35
C SER A 124 14.33 -10.25 7.69
N HIS A 125 14.40 -9.32 6.73
CA HIS A 125 13.27 -8.70 6.04
C HIS A 125 13.43 -8.71 4.51
N PRO A 126 13.42 -9.88 3.87
CA PRO A 126 13.66 -10.00 2.42
C PRO A 126 12.62 -9.23 1.59
N ASN A 127 11.39 -9.05 2.11
CA ASN A 127 10.32 -8.32 1.44
C ASN A 127 10.50 -6.79 1.44
N ALA A 128 11.46 -6.26 2.20
CA ALA A 128 11.78 -4.84 2.25
C ALA A 128 13.04 -4.50 1.41
N GLN A 129 13.51 -5.47 0.63
CA GLN A 129 14.59 -5.28 -0.32
C GLN A 129 14.23 -4.14 -1.28
N GLY A 130 15.10 -3.12 -1.33
CA GLY A 130 14.88 -1.94 -2.15
C GLY A 130 14.06 -0.83 -1.50
N MET A 131 13.72 -0.88 -0.22
CA MET A 131 13.10 0.27 0.48
C MET A 131 14.10 1.37 0.86
N ARG A 132 15.41 1.09 0.84
CA ARG A 132 16.46 2.07 1.12
C ARG A 132 16.45 3.19 0.08
N ASN A 133 16.53 4.44 0.54
CA ASN A 133 16.54 5.64 -0.31
C ASN A 133 15.33 5.82 -1.24
N LYS A 134 14.28 5.00 -1.12
CA LYS A 134 13.03 5.23 -1.85
C LYS A 134 12.21 6.28 -1.10
N PRO A 135 11.77 7.35 -1.77
CA PRO A 135 10.92 8.34 -1.14
C PRO A 135 9.59 7.69 -0.75
N PHE A 136 9.23 7.84 0.52
CA PHE A 136 7.98 7.41 1.11
C PHE A 136 7.28 8.61 1.76
N PRO A 137 6.77 9.57 0.94
CA PRO A 137 6.20 10.82 1.42
C PRO A 137 4.94 10.65 2.27
N HIS A 138 4.32 9.47 2.22
CA HIS A 138 3.11 9.14 2.96
C HIS A 138 3.38 8.65 4.39
N PHE A 139 4.64 8.64 4.85
CA PHE A 139 4.99 8.08 6.16
C PHE A 139 4.23 8.74 7.32
N GLU A 140 4.17 10.07 7.34
CA GLU A 140 3.51 10.82 8.41
C GLU A 140 1.99 10.61 8.41
N ASP A 141 1.36 10.65 7.23
CA ASP A 141 -0.06 10.36 7.07
C ASP A 141 -0.38 8.93 7.51
N LEU A 142 0.45 7.96 7.11
CA LEU A 142 0.30 6.56 7.50
C LEU A 142 0.58 6.37 8.99
N THR A 143 1.42 7.19 9.61
CA THR A 143 1.60 7.24 11.06
C THR A 143 0.33 7.73 11.74
N ASN A 144 -0.34 8.75 11.22
CA ASN A 144 -1.63 9.19 11.76
C ASN A 144 -2.73 8.11 11.59
N ILE A 145 -2.73 7.41 10.45
CA ILE A 145 -3.74 6.38 10.12
C ILE A 145 -3.49 5.05 10.86
N PHE A 146 -2.26 4.57 10.92
CA PHE A 146 -1.88 3.24 11.41
C PHE A 146 -0.98 3.26 12.64
N GLY A 147 -0.43 4.41 13.02
CA GLY A 147 0.29 4.59 14.27
C GLY A 147 -0.63 4.23 15.44
N ARG A 148 -0.26 3.15 16.13
CA ARG A 148 -0.85 2.84 17.43
C ARG A 148 -0.28 3.83 18.43
N ASP A 149 -1.16 4.42 19.23
CA ASP A 149 -0.80 5.07 20.48
C ASP A 149 0.21 4.16 21.21
N ARG A 150 1.39 4.70 21.50
CA ARG A 150 2.62 3.98 21.89
C ARG A 150 2.53 3.28 23.27
N ALA A 151 1.32 3.04 23.80
CA ALA A 151 1.09 2.55 25.15
C ALA A 151 0.78 1.04 25.25
N THR A 152 0.45 0.32 24.17
CA THR A 152 0.08 -1.10 24.28
C THR A 152 1.00 -1.98 23.44
N GLY A 153 1.87 -2.69 24.15
CA GLY A 153 2.92 -3.55 23.59
C GLY A 153 2.42 -4.74 22.78
N MET A 154 3.34 -5.23 21.96
CA MET A 154 3.40 -6.51 21.25
C MET A 154 2.30 -6.87 20.24
N GLY A 155 2.77 -7.29 19.06
CA GLY A 155 2.04 -8.18 18.16
C GLY A 155 1.47 -7.49 16.92
N ALA A 156 2.32 -7.27 15.92
CA ALA A 156 1.86 -7.30 14.53
C ALA A 156 2.33 -8.63 13.96
N GLU A 157 1.42 -9.61 13.89
CA GLU A 157 1.61 -10.82 13.11
C GLU A 157 1.98 -10.42 11.68
N ALA A 158 3.17 -10.80 11.24
CA ALA A 158 3.57 -10.73 9.85
C ALA A 158 2.76 -11.77 9.07
N PRO A 159 1.88 -11.40 8.12
CA PRO A 159 1.44 -12.36 7.15
C PRO A 159 2.60 -12.56 6.16
N ALA A 160 3.37 -13.62 6.43
CA ALA A 160 4.06 -14.38 5.42
C ALA A 160 3.00 -14.82 4.40
N ASP A 161 2.90 -14.13 3.28
CA ASP A 161 2.48 -14.78 2.04
C ASP A 161 2.77 -13.91 0.82
N ALA A 162 3.17 -14.62 -0.23
CA ALA A 162 3.93 -14.18 -1.39
C ALA A 162 3.24 -13.09 -2.21
N VAL A 163 4.01 -12.07 -2.60
CA VAL A 163 3.72 -11.28 -3.80
C VAL A 163 5.03 -11.06 -4.55
N GLU A 164 5.14 -11.71 -5.70
CA GLU A 164 6.15 -11.47 -6.72
C GLU A 164 6.20 -9.97 -7.02
N GLU A 165 7.33 -9.32 -6.71
CA GLU A 165 7.66 -8.01 -7.25
C GLU A 165 8.48 -8.25 -8.52
N ILE A 166 7.83 -8.05 -9.66
CA ILE A 166 8.48 -8.00 -10.96
C ILE A 166 9.35 -6.73 -10.97
N GLU A 167 10.61 -6.96 -11.32
CA GLU A 167 11.69 -6.02 -11.56
C GLU A 167 11.27 -4.75 -12.32
N MET A 168 11.95 -3.66 -12.01
CA MET A 168 12.28 -2.67 -13.02
C MET A 168 13.77 -2.38 -12.96
N GLU A 169 14.49 -3.04 -13.87
CA GLU A 169 15.65 -2.51 -14.58
C GLU A 169 15.42 -1.06 -15.02
N GLU A 170 16.49 -0.26 -15.00
CA GLU A 170 16.86 0.78 -15.99
C GLU A 170 18.32 1.17 -15.66
N GLN A 171 19.30 0.55 -16.33
CA GLN A 171 20.01 0.91 -17.58
C GLN A 171 21.36 1.58 -17.31
#